data_AF-A0A950NHY9-F1
#
_entry.id   AF-A0A950NHY9-F1
#
_cell.length_a   1.000
_cell.length_b   1.000
_cell.length_c   1.000
_cell.angle_alpha   90.00
_cell.angle_beta   90.00
_cell.angle_gamma   90.00
#
_symmetry.space_group_name_H-M   'P 1'
#
loop_
_entity.id
_entity.type
_entity.pdbx_description
1 polymer ?
#
loop_
_entity_poly.entity_id
_entity_poly.type
_entity_poly.pdbx_seq_one_letter_code
_entity_poly.pdbx_strand_id
1 'polypeptide(L)'
;PDLRDRAYNPTLRLLSPTWNEKPYTDERWKNRIKNQGTTAACTGFALAALAEILLWKQWQDHGTNGAPPEAISPFMLYYFAQRYDDIPEGDPNGGSSARGAMKAWFNQGACRLSLWGPSNEDDKPEGTEWIADAFKTPLGAYFRVDHRSVPDIHAAINESANAMDAWVSQLGVFRSTHLESLASGLDLTRLLGPVICPKTAQSALLSGNPSISAQQINPYIINVGNNGVLSDVGQFVTRVDDLRALLTTYLPNAVAQFGIRDNQPIDLAVYAHGGLTDENGAADTARRWVPAIYAQKVFPVFIMWETGFWQTLLDILQDALGVFSRAAGDSGADRGEALRAGWTGFPWKS
;
A
#
# COMPACT_ATOMS: atom_id res chain seq x y z
N PRO A 1 -10.02 19.68 10.48
CA PRO A 1 -8.75 19.33 11.15
C PRO A 1 -8.95 18.05 11.97
N ASP A 2 -8.17 17.00 11.70
CA ASP A 2 -8.22 15.76 12.48
C ASP A 2 -7.21 15.90 13.65
N LEU A 3 -7.65 15.59 14.87
CA LEU A 3 -6.81 15.69 16.08
C LEU A 3 -5.60 14.74 16.05
N ARG A 4 -5.60 13.74 15.16
CA ARG A 4 -4.50 12.80 14.95
C ARG A 4 -3.40 13.35 14.03
N ASP A 5 -3.63 14.48 13.36
CA ASP A 5 -2.63 15.11 12.50
C ASP A 5 -1.46 15.61 13.37
N ARG A 6 -0.24 15.15 13.06
CA ARG A 6 0.96 15.64 13.76
C ARG A 6 1.24 17.07 13.32
N ALA A 7 1.26 18.00 14.26
CA ALA A 7 1.63 19.39 13.99
C ALA A 7 3.13 19.50 13.69
N TYR A 8 3.48 20.30 12.70
CA TYR A 8 4.85 20.75 12.46
C TYR A 8 5.26 21.71 13.57
N ASN A 9 6.46 21.54 14.12
CA ASN A 9 7.01 22.44 15.11
C ASN A 9 8.42 22.87 14.65
N PRO A 10 8.66 24.17 14.37
CA PRO A 10 9.95 24.66 13.90
C PRO A 10 11.11 24.32 14.84
N THR A 11 12.30 24.08 14.29
CA THR A 11 13.49 23.71 15.09
C THR A 11 14.24 24.90 15.70
N LEU A 12 13.75 26.14 15.51
CA LEU A 12 14.40 27.40 15.92
C LEU A 12 15.79 27.65 15.30
N ARG A 13 16.19 26.86 14.30
CA ARG A 13 17.44 27.08 13.59
C ARG A 13 17.37 28.38 12.76
N LEU A 14 18.53 28.97 12.48
CA LEU A 14 18.60 30.11 11.58
C LEU A 14 18.12 29.69 10.17
N LEU A 15 17.20 30.47 9.61
CA LEU A 15 16.64 30.23 8.28
C LEU A 15 17.47 30.97 7.24
N SER A 16 17.77 30.31 6.12
CA SER A 16 18.30 31.01 4.94
C SER A 16 17.30 32.08 4.45
N PRO A 17 17.75 33.31 4.18
CA PRO A 17 16.86 34.41 3.76
C PRO A 17 16.26 34.19 2.36
N THR A 18 16.88 33.33 1.55
CA THR A 18 16.42 32.91 0.23
C THR A 18 16.63 31.41 0.05
N TRP A 19 15.71 30.77 -0.68
CA TRP A 19 15.68 29.31 -0.88
C TRP A 19 15.70 28.93 -2.37
N ASN A 20 16.20 29.82 -3.23
CA ASN A 20 15.99 29.77 -4.69
C ASN A 20 17.11 29.13 -5.51
N GLU A 21 18.17 28.58 -4.89
CA GLU A 21 19.38 28.32 -5.67
C GLU A 21 19.40 26.97 -6.37
N LYS A 22 18.85 25.87 -5.81
CA LYS A 22 18.66 24.55 -6.46
C LYS A 22 17.57 23.76 -5.70
N PRO A 23 16.62 23.05 -6.34
CA PRO A 23 16.61 22.54 -7.73
C PRO A 23 15.96 23.47 -8.77
N TYR A 24 15.32 24.57 -8.37
CA TYR A 24 14.45 25.36 -9.25
C TYR A 24 15.14 26.05 -10.44
N THR A 25 16.46 26.22 -10.39
CA THR A 25 17.27 26.78 -11.48
C THR A 25 17.83 25.72 -12.42
N ASP A 26 17.73 24.43 -12.07
CA ASP A 26 18.24 23.32 -12.88
C ASP A 26 17.33 23.10 -14.10
N GLU A 27 17.87 23.13 -15.30
CA GLU A 27 17.11 22.89 -16.54
C GLU A 27 16.43 21.52 -16.54
N ARG A 28 17.02 20.52 -15.88
CA ARG A 28 16.39 19.20 -15.72
C ARG A 28 15.16 19.26 -14.83
N TRP A 29 15.12 20.17 -13.86
CA TRP A 29 13.94 20.40 -13.02
C TRP A 29 12.86 21.17 -13.78
N LYS A 30 13.22 22.18 -14.58
CA LYS A 30 12.25 22.94 -15.40
C LYS A 30 11.46 22.03 -16.35
N ASN A 31 12.12 21.01 -16.90
CA ASN A 31 11.47 20.01 -17.77
C ASN A 31 10.59 19.00 -17.00
N ARG A 32 10.46 19.12 -15.68
CA ARG A 32 9.58 18.27 -14.83
C ARG A 32 8.26 18.92 -14.45
N ILE A 33 8.00 20.14 -14.92
CA ILE A 33 6.67 20.75 -14.76
C ILE A 33 5.67 19.85 -15.49
N LYS A 34 4.76 19.27 -14.72
CA LYS A 34 3.74 18.34 -15.23
C LYS A 34 2.44 19.09 -15.52
N ASN A 35 1.68 18.62 -16.50
CA ASN A 35 0.38 19.19 -16.87
C ASN A 35 -0.73 18.18 -16.59
N GLN A 36 -1.64 18.50 -15.68
CA GLN A 36 -2.79 17.64 -15.34
C GLN A 36 -3.90 17.68 -16.40
N GLY A 37 -3.82 18.59 -17.37
CA GLY A 37 -4.84 18.77 -18.40
C GLY A 37 -6.19 19.13 -17.77
N THR A 38 -7.22 18.40 -18.16
CA THR A 38 -8.61 18.58 -17.68
C THR A 38 -8.97 17.68 -16.50
N THR A 39 -8.01 16.92 -15.96
CA THR A 39 -8.25 15.99 -14.84
C THR A 39 -8.41 16.75 -13.52
N ALA A 40 -9.04 16.11 -12.54
CA ALA A 40 -9.10 16.59 -11.15
C ALA A 40 -7.89 16.14 -10.29
N ALA A 41 -6.80 15.67 -10.93
CA ALA A 41 -5.65 15.04 -10.29
C ALA A 41 -4.66 16.00 -9.60
N CYS A 42 -5.05 17.23 -9.28
CA CYS A 42 -4.14 18.27 -8.79
C CYS A 42 -3.32 17.85 -7.55
N THR A 43 -3.94 17.08 -6.65
CA THR A 43 -3.24 16.52 -5.49
C THR A 43 -2.12 15.58 -5.88
N GLY A 44 -2.37 14.59 -6.74
CA GLY A 44 -1.33 13.67 -7.21
C GLY A 44 -0.19 14.38 -7.93
N PHE A 45 -0.50 15.41 -8.73
CA PHE A 45 0.51 16.24 -9.40
C PHE A 45 1.38 17.02 -8.41
N ALA A 46 0.78 17.60 -7.38
CA ALA A 46 1.50 18.31 -6.33
C ALA A 46 2.36 17.36 -5.48
N LEU A 47 1.86 16.17 -5.10
CA LEU A 47 2.66 15.18 -4.38
C LEU A 47 3.82 14.65 -5.24
N ALA A 48 3.61 14.41 -6.53
CA ALA A 48 4.67 13.95 -7.42
C ALA A 48 5.81 14.97 -7.48
N ALA A 49 5.49 16.26 -7.59
CA ALA A 49 6.49 17.32 -7.54
C ALA A 49 7.25 17.32 -6.20
N LEU A 50 6.54 17.17 -5.09
CA LEU A 50 7.11 17.17 -3.76
C LEU A 50 8.00 15.94 -3.48
N ALA A 51 7.59 14.75 -3.91
CA ALA A 51 8.43 13.55 -3.88
C ALA A 51 9.70 13.70 -4.73
N GLU A 52 9.58 14.28 -5.93
CA GLU A 52 10.71 14.51 -6.81
C GLU A 52 11.71 15.53 -6.27
N ILE A 53 11.27 16.60 -5.58
CA ILE A 53 12.17 17.54 -4.89
C ILE A 53 13.03 16.80 -3.87
N LEU A 54 12.41 15.93 -3.08
CA LEU A 54 13.11 15.18 -2.04
C LEU A 54 14.09 14.17 -2.63
N LEU A 55 13.68 13.42 -3.65
CA LEU A 55 14.56 12.49 -4.38
C LEU A 55 15.74 13.22 -5.02
N TRP A 56 15.49 14.40 -5.59
CA TRP A 56 16.54 15.22 -6.19
C TRP A 56 17.56 15.68 -5.16
N LYS A 57 17.10 16.18 -4.01
CA LYS A 57 17.97 16.58 -2.91
C LYS A 57 18.81 15.41 -2.40
N GLN A 58 18.18 14.26 -2.18
CA GLN A 58 18.88 13.04 -1.78
C GLN A 58 19.97 12.65 -2.79
N TRP A 59 19.67 12.70 -4.09
CA TRP A 59 20.64 12.42 -5.15
C TRP A 59 21.82 13.41 -5.18
N GLN A 60 21.55 14.70 -4.93
CA GLN A 60 22.60 15.72 -4.79
C GLN A 60 23.50 15.46 -3.58
N ASP A 61 22.90 15.14 -2.43
CA ASP A 61 23.62 14.86 -1.18
C ASP A 61 24.51 13.60 -1.30
N HIS A 62 24.13 12.64 -2.16
CA HIS A 62 24.93 11.45 -2.48
C HIS A 62 26.00 11.65 -3.58
N GLY A 63 26.25 12.89 -4.02
CA GLY A 63 27.39 13.22 -4.87
C GLY A 63 27.16 13.06 -6.38
N THR A 64 25.91 12.91 -6.85
CA THR A 64 25.52 12.95 -8.27
C THR A 64 26.20 11.97 -9.24
N ASN A 65 26.95 10.97 -8.75
CA ASN A 65 27.73 10.02 -9.56
C ASN A 65 26.90 8.95 -10.31
N GLY A 66 25.58 9.15 -10.46
CA GLY A 66 24.67 8.23 -11.11
C GLY A 66 23.55 8.95 -11.86
N ALA A 67 22.66 8.18 -12.50
CA ALA A 67 21.51 8.75 -13.19
C ALA A 67 20.64 9.56 -12.20
N PRO A 68 20.13 10.73 -12.62
CA PRO A 68 19.18 11.47 -11.79
C PRO A 68 17.91 10.65 -11.57
N PRO A 69 17.18 10.88 -10.47
CA PRO A 69 15.93 10.16 -10.21
C PRO A 69 14.93 10.39 -11.35
N GLU A 70 14.18 9.37 -11.75
CA GLU A 70 13.14 9.50 -12.78
C GLU A 70 11.93 10.32 -12.30
N ALA A 71 10.98 10.59 -13.19
CA ALA A 71 9.72 11.23 -12.80
C ALA A 71 8.84 10.26 -12.00
N ILE A 72 8.12 10.76 -11.01
CA ILE A 72 7.14 10.05 -10.21
C ILE A 72 5.76 10.17 -10.88
N SER A 73 4.99 9.09 -10.83
CA SER A 73 3.63 9.06 -11.39
C SER A 73 2.68 9.92 -10.55
N PRO A 74 2.14 11.04 -11.09
CA PRO A 74 1.13 11.80 -10.38
C PRO A 74 -0.22 11.06 -10.34
N PHE A 75 -0.49 10.24 -11.35
CA PHE A 75 -1.73 9.46 -11.44
C PHE A 75 -1.77 8.32 -10.42
N MET A 76 -0.63 7.68 -10.13
CA MET A 76 -0.55 6.70 -9.04
C MET A 76 -0.90 7.35 -7.69
N LEU A 77 -0.29 8.51 -7.42
CA LEU A 77 -0.51 9.24 -6.17
C LEU A 77 -1.96 9.71 -6.06
N TYR A 78 -2.55 10.21 -7.14
CA TYR A 78 -3.95 10.62 -7.18
C TYR A 78 -4.92 9.44 -7.03
N TYR A 79 -4.68 8.35 -7.74
CA TYR A 79 -5.45 7.11 -7.66
C TYR A 79 -5.57 6.65 -6.20
N PHE A 80 -4.46 6.61 -5.47
CA PHE A 80 -4.51 6.25 -4.06
C PHE A 80 -5.01 7.38 -3.16
N ALA A 81 -4.79 8.65 -3.50
CA ALA A 81 -5.30 9.77 -2.72
C ALA A 81 -6.83 9.73 -2.57
N GLN A 82 -7.55 9.46 -3.66
CA GLN A 82 -9.01 9.29 -3.63
C GLN A 82 -9.46 8.14 -2.70
N ARG A 83 -8.61 7.12 -2.53
CA ARG A 83 -8.91 5.89 -1.77
C ARG A 83 -8.53 5.97 -0.29
N TYR A 84 -7.65 6.89 0.08
CA TYR A 84 -7.27 7.17 1.46
C TYR A 84 -7.93 8.43 2.02
N ASP A 85 -8.81 9.05 1.21
CA ASP A 85 -9.54 10.24 1.62
C ASP A 85 -10.63 9.90 2.62
N ASP A 86 -10.96 10.87 3.47
CA ASP A 86 -12.02 10.72 4.47
C ASP A 86 -13.38 11.26 3.95
N ILE A 87 -13.56 11.36 2.63
CA ILE A 87 -14.78 11.87 1.99
C ILE A 87 -15.70 10.67 1.67
N PRO A 88 -16.80 10.45 2.42
CA PRO A 88 -17.57 9.19 2.38
C PRO A 88 -18.22 8.87 1.02
N GLU A 89 -18.49 9.88 0.20
CA GLU A 89 -19.09 9.72 -1.14
C GLU A 89 -18.08 10.00 -2.27
N GLY A 90 -16.81 10.21 -1.91
CA GLY A 90 -15.83 10.84 -2.79
C GLY A 90 -16.11 12.33 -3.03
N ASP A 91 -15.16 13.04 -3.62
CA ASP A 91 -15.40 14.43 -4.04
C ASP A 91 -16.35 14.40 -5.26
N PRO A 92 -17.48 15.14 -5.25
CA PRO A 92 -18.42 15.17 -6.36
C PRO A 92 -17.82 15.68 -7.68
N ASN A 93 -16.66 16.34 -7.63
CA ASN A 93 -15.88 16.78 -8.79
C ASN A 93 -14.70 15.86 -9.11
N GLY A 94 -14.60 14.70 -8.45
CA GLY A 94 -13.55 13.70 -8.65
C GLY A 94 -12.26 13.96 -7.88
N GLY A 95 -12.09 15.11 -7.21
CA GLY A 95 -10.86 15.45 -6.48
C GLY A 95 -10.52 14.55 -5.26
N SER A 96 -9.43 14.92 -4.58
CA SER A 96 -9.08 14.39 -3.26
C SER A 96 -8.48 15.47 -2.38
N SER A 97 -8.50 15.25 -1.07
CA SER A 97 -7.87 16.10 -0.08
C SER A 97 -6.36 15.87 -0.04
N ALA A 98 -5.59 16.94 0.25
CA ALA A 98 -4.16 16.82 0.47
C ALA A 98 -3.83 15.83 1.60
N ARG A 99 -4.70 15.72 2.60
CA ARG A 99 -4.53 14.76 3.70
C ARG A 99 -4.67 13.32 3.23
N GLY A 100 -5.71 13.01 2.47
CA GLY A 100 -5.91 11.68 1.88
C GLY A 100 -4.71 11.29 1.01
N ALA A 101 -4.19 12.24 0.24
CA ALA A 101 -3.00 12.04 -0.56
C ALA A 101 -1.73 11.78 0.26
N MET A 102 -1.50 12.53 1.34
CA MET A 102 -0.35 12.29 2.24
C MET A 102 -0.45 10.91 2.92
N LYS A 103 -1.64 10.50 3.36
CA LYS A 103 -1.87 9.13 3.86
C LYS A 103 -1.62 8.09 2.78
N ALA A 104 -2.09 8.33 1.56
CA ALA A 104 -1.89 7.44 0.42
C ALA A 104 -0.41 7.21 0.15
N TRP A 105 0.39 8.28 0.08
CA TRP A 105 1.83 8.15 -0.13
C TRP A 105 2.55 7.49 1.06
N PHE A 106 2.17 7.83 2.30
CA PHE A 106 2.71 7.18 3.50
C PHE A 106 2.49 5.67 3.49
N ASN A 107 1.35 5.24 2.97
CA ASN A 107 1.06 3.83 2.84
C ASN A 107 1.71 3.26 1.58
N GLN A 108 1.31 3.68 0.39
CA GLN A 108 1.63 2.98 -0.86
C GLN A 108 3.04 3.27 -1.39
N GLY A 109 3.73 4.30 -0.89
CA GLY A 109 4.93 4.81 -1.54
C GLY A 109 4.61 5.54 -2.86
N ALA A 110 5.62 5.77 -3.70
CA ALA A 110 5.46 6.49 -4.96
C ALA A 110 6.30 5.83 -6.07
N CYS A 111 5.64 5.38 -7.14
CA CYS A 111 6.32 4.70 -8.25
C CYS A 111 6.74 5.69 -9.34
N ARG A 112 7.71 5.26 -10.16
CA ARG A 112 8.09 5.98 -11.37
C ARG A 112 6.95 6.07 -12.37
N LEU A 113 6.90 7.20 -13.09
CA LEU A 113 5.93 7.50 -14.14
C LEU A 113 5.99 6.46 -15.28
N SER A 114 7.18 5.98 -15.62
CA SER A 114 7.40 4.96 -16.65
C SER A 114 6.72 3.63 -16.37
N LEU A 115 6.47 3.31 -15.09
CA LEU A 115 5.80 2.06 -14.69
C LEU A 115 4.27 2.18 -14.57
N TRP A 116 3.76 3.41 -14.34
CA TRP A 116 2.32 3.63 -14.24
C TRP A 116 1.68 4.06 -15.56
N GLY A 117 2.42 4.82 -16.36
CA GLY A 117 1.94 5.40 -17.61
C GLY A 117 1.37 6.82 -17.44
N PRO A 118 1.23 7.56 -18.55
CA PRO A 118 1.00 9.00 -18.56
C PRO A 118 -0.48 9.43 -18.48
N SER A 119 -1.45 8.52 -18.41
CA SER A 119 -2.87 8.89 -18.49
C SER A 119 -3.82 7.90 -17.80
N ASN A 120 -3.32 7.13 -16.82
CA ASN A 120 -4.14 6.12 -16.15
C ASN A 120 -4.58 6.61 -14.76
N GLU A 121 -5.64 7.41 -14.71
CA GLU A 121 -6.14 7.99 -13.44
C GLU A 121 -7.09 7.06 -12.69
N ASP A 122 -7.86 6.25 -13.42
CA ASP A 122 -8.93 5.43 -12.85
C ASP A 122 -8.54 3.96 -12.63
N ASP A 123 -7.59 3.45 -13.41
CA ASP A 123 -7.16 2.04 -13.36
C ASP A 123 -5.70 1.88 -12.91
N LYS A 124 -5.40 0.72 -12.33
CA LYS A 124 -4.02 0.30 -12.08
C LYS A 124 -3.43 -0.30 -13.36
N PRO A 125 -2.15 -0.07 -13.66
CA PRO A 125 -1.44 -0.84 -14.68
C PRO A 125 -1.45 -2.33 -14.30
N GLU A 126 -1.47 -3.19 -15.31
CA GLU A 126 -1.26 -4.63 -15.12
C GLU A 126 0.12 -4.92 -14.50
N GLY A 127 0.21 -6.06 -13.81
CA GLY A 127 1.45 -6.49 -13.17
C GLY A 127 1.73 -5.79 -11.84
N THR A 128 2.91 -6.09 -11.28
CA THR A 128 3.27 -5.73 -9.89
C THR A 128 4.55 -4.90 -9.78
N GLU A 129 5.20 -4.58 -10.90
CA GLU A 129 6.48 -3.87 -10.91
C GLU A 129 6.37 -2.46 -10.34
N TRP A 130 5.26 -1.77 -10.63
CA TRP A 130 4.99 -0.44 -10.05
C TRP A 130 4.83 -0.51 -8.53
N ILE A 131 4.31 -1.61 -7.98
CA ILE A 131 4.17 -1.80 -6.53
C ILE A 131 5.57 -1.89 -5.90
N ALA A 132 6.41 -2.77 -6.44
CA ALA A 132 7.80 -2.94 -6.02
C ALA A 132 8.60 -1.63 -6.08
N ASP A 133 8.39 -0.83 -7.13
CA ASP A 133 9.05 0.45 -7.33
C ASP A 133 8.53 1.53 -6.36
N ALA A 134 7.22 1.54 -6.06
CA ALA A 134 6.63 2.48 -5.12
C ALA A 134 7.27 2.41 -3.74
N PHE A 135 7.62 1.19 -3.28
CA PHE A 135 8.32 0.96 -2.02
C PHE A 135 9.74 1.51 -1.96
N LYS A 136 10.34 1.88 -3.10
CA LYS A 136 11.65 2.55 -3.14
C LYS A 136 11.54 4.03 -2.79
N THR A 137 10.33 4.59 -2.80
CA THR A 137 10.05 5.99 -2.48
C THR A 137 8.98 6.11 -1.37
N PRO A 138 9.23 5.60 -0.15
CA PRO A 138 8.26 5.71 0.94
C PRO A 138 8.25 7.14 1.51
N LEU A 139 7.09 7.58 1.98
CA LEU A 139 7.00 8.77 2.83
C LEU A 139 7.25 8.35 4.29
N GLY A 140 8.28 8.92 4.93
CA GLY A 140 8.74 8.53 6.25
C GLY A 140 8.05 9.28 7.39
N ALA A 141 7.84 10.58 7.19
CA ALA A 141 7.12 11.42 8.12
C ALA A 141 6.43 12.55 7.37
N TYR A 142 5.26 12.94 7.87
CA TYR A 142 4.54 14.11 7.37
C TYR A 142 3.86 14.84 8.53
N PHE A 143 3.89 16.17 8.44
CA PHE A 143 3.40 17.07 9.48
C PHE A 143 2.56 18.17 8.87
N ARG A 144 1.52 18.57 9.60
CA ARG A 144 0.65 19.67 9.25
C ARG A 144 1.24 20.99 9.76
N VAL A 145 1.50 21.92 8.85
CA VAL A 145 1.92 23.29 9.14
C VAL A 145 0.69 24.15 9.43
N ASP A 146 0.80 25.10 10.36
CA ASP A 146 -0.21 26.13 10.48
C ASP A 146 -0.14 27.10 9.29
N HIS A 147 -1.04 26.91 8.32
CA HIS A 147 -1.17 27.77 7.14
C HIS A 147 -1.45 29.25 7.45
N ARG A 148 -1.85 29.58 8.68
CA ARG A 148 -2.08 30.96 9.12
C ARG A 148 -0.80 31.62 9.62
N SER A 149 0.23 30.84 9.89
CA SER A 149 1.52 31.29 10.40
C SER A 149 2.55 31.31 9.27
N VAL A 150 2.75 32.49 8.68
CA VAL A 150 3.81 32.72 7.68
C VAL A 150 5.20 32.31 8.21
N PRO A 151 5.58 32.59 9.48
CA PRO A 151 6.84 32.11 10.04
C PRO A 151 6.96 30.58 10.03
N ASP A 152 5.89 29.85 10.35
CA ASP A 152 5.92 28.38 10.34
C ASP A 152 6.02 27.83 8.92
N ILE A 153 5.35 28.44 7.95
CA ILE A 153 5.50 28.09 6.53
C ILE A 153 6.94 28.31 6.06
N HIS A 154 7.53 29.46 6.37
CA HIS A 154 8.92 29.77 6.03
C HIS A 154 9.88 28.77 6.67
N ALA A 155 9.70 28.47 7.96
CA ALA A 155 10.50 27.48 8.67
C ALA A 155 10.35 26.10 8.02
N ALA A 156 9.12 25.68 7.74
CA ALA A 156 8.83 24.35 7.18
C ALA A 156 9.48 24.15 5.81
N ILE A 157 9.36 25.12 4.90
CA ILE A 157 10.03 25.08 3.59
C ILE A 157 11.54 25.04 3.76
N ASN A 158 12.09 25.89 4.64
CA ASN A 158 13.53 25.99 4.83
C ASN A 158 14.12 24.69 5.39
N GLU A 159 13.42 24.10 6.38
CA GLU A 159 13.82 22.91 7.13
C GLU A 159 13.65 21.63 6.32
N SER A 160 12.52 21.47 5.64
CA SER A 160 12.15 20.22 4.96
C SER A 160 12.36 20.24 3.45
N ALA A 161 12.68 21.39 2.84
CA ALA A 161 12.77 21.61 1.40
C ALA A 161 11.45 21.60 0.61
N ASN A 162 10.32 21.37 1.27
CA ASN A 162 9.05 21.21 0.57
C ASN A 162 7.88 21.69 1.43
N ALA A 163 6.77 22.03 0.77
CA ALA A 163 5.46 22.15 1.40
C ALA A 163 4.37 21.98 0.33
N MET A 164 3.27 21.32 0.68
CA MET A 164 2.07 21.22 -0.15
C MET A 164 0.84 21.38 0.72
N ASP A 165 0.01 22.39 0.42
CA ASP A 165 -1.28 22.64 1.09
C ASP A 165 -1.22 22.48 2.63
N ALA A 166 -0.25 23.16 3.25
CA ALA A 166 0.02 23.11 4.68
C ALA A 166 0.51 21.75 5.21
N TRP A 167 1.13 20.92 4.36
CA TRP A 167 1.83 19.70 4.75
C TRP A 167 3.30 19.78 4.37
N VAL A 168 4.17 19.31 5.27
CA VAL A 168 5.58 19.05 4.97
C VAL A 168 5.90 17.58 5.16
N SER A 169 6.89 17.13 4.43
CA SER A 169 7.18 15.72 4.28
C SER A 169 8.67 15.41 4.28
N GLN A 170 9.01 14.19 4.67
CA GLN A 170 10.35 13.65 4.61
C GLN A 170 10.31 12.24 4.03
N LEU A 171 11.21 11.93 3.10
CA LEU A 171 11.36 10.56 2.60
C LEU A 171 11.70 9.60 3.74
N GLY A 172 11.11 8.41 3.66
CA GLY A 172 11.44 7.31 4.55
C GLY A 172 12.81 6.74 4.22
N VAL A 173 13.48 6.18 5.24
CA VAL A 173 14.73 5.45 5.02
C VAL A 173 14.41 4.09 4.45
N PHE A 174 14.81 3.91 3.21
CA PHE A 174 14.76 2.63 2.53
C PHE A 174 15.97 1.77 2.89
N ARG A 175 15.75 0.49 3.23
CA ARG A 175 16.83 -0.47 3.53
C ARG A 175 16.80 -1.64 2.55
N SER A 176 17.97 -2.04 2.07
CA SER A 176 18.17 -3.11 1.07
C SER A 176 17.60 -4.47 1.48
N THR A 177 17.45 -4.75 2.77
CA THR A 177 16.85 -6.00 3.26
C THR A 177 15.34 -6.09 3.04
N HIS A 178 14.64 -4.95 2.95
CA HIS A 178 13.21 -4.92 2.60
C HIS A 178 13.01 -5.01 1.07
N LEU A 179 14.06 -4.72 0.29
CA LEU A 179 14.07 -4.71 -1.17
C LEU A 179 13.91 -6.09 -1.78
N GLU A 180 14.63 -7.09 -1.28
CA GLU A 180 14.56 -8.44 -1.85
C GLU A 180 13.18 -9.07 -1.62
N SER A 181 12.52 -8.73 -0.51
CA SER A 181 11.15 -9.15 -0.21
C SER A 181 10.10 -8.29 -0.95
N LEU A 182 10.26 -6.97 -1.05
CA LEU A 182 9.23 -6.11 -1.67
C LEU A 182 9.39 -5.97 -3.20
N ALA A 183 10.62 -5.99 -3.71
CA ALA A 183 10.95 -5.85 -5.12
C ALA A 183 10.92 -7.17 -5.91
N SER A 184 10.80 -8.31 -5.23
CA SER A 184 10.46 -9.57 -5.89
C SER A 184 9.00 -9.60 -6.39
N GLY A 185 8.22 -8.53 -6.18
CA GLY A 185 6.81 -8.50 -6.53
C GLY A 185 6.02 -9.43 -5.62
N LEU A 186 4.96 -10.06 -6.12
CA LEU A 186 4.19 -11.07 -5.36
C LEU A 186 4.87 -12.44 -5.34
N ASP A 187 6.20 -12.48 -5.38
CA ASP A 187 6.96 -13.72 -5.37
C ASP A 187 7.01 -14.36 -3.97
N LEU A 188 7.22 -15.67 -3.91
CA LEU A 188 7.36 -16.44 -2.67
C LEU A 188 8.36 -15.78 -1.71
N THR A 189 9.42 -15.19 -2.27
CA THR A 189 10.45 -14.43 -1.56
C THR A 189 9.94 -13.18 -0.85
N ARG A 190 8.77 -12.63 -1.22
CA ARG A 190 8.12 -11.52 -0.53
C ARG A 190 7.60 -11.89 0.83
N LEU A 191 6.90 -13.01 0.91
CA LEU A 191 6.31 -13.51 2.17
C LEU A 191 7.26 -14.43 2.93
N LEU A 192 8.22 -15.07 2.26
CA LEU A 192 9.08 -16.11 2.81
C LEU A 192 10.56 -15.73 2.84
N GLY A 193 10.91 -14.56 2.29
CA GLY A 193 12.28 -14.03 2.34
C GLY A 193 12.61 -13.51 3.74
N PRO A 194 13.85 -13.72 4.22
CA PRO A 194 14.26 -13.28 5.54
C PRO A 194 14.32 -11.75 5.62
N VAL A 195 13.40 -11.13 6.37
CA VAL A 195 13.57 -9.74 6.80
C VAL A 195 14.58 -9.73 7.95
N ILE A 196 15.81 -9.29 7.67
CA ILE A 196 16.84 -9.15 8.71
C ILE A 196 16.47 -7.98 9.63
N CYS A 197 16.00 -8.30 10.83
CA CYS A 197 15.78 -7.32 11.89
C CYS A 197 17.12 -7.00 12.60
N PRO A 198 17.58 -5.74 12.66
CA PRO A 198 18.91 -5.44 13.23
C PRO A 198 19.03 -5.65 14.75
N LYS A 199 17.91 -5.71 15.47
CA LYS A 199 17.89 -5.73 16.95
C LYS A 199 17.76 -7.14 17.55
N THR A 200 17.38 -8.10 16.74
CA THR A 200 17.16 -9.50 17.12
C THR A 200 17.61 -10.30 15.92
N ALA A 201 18.60 -11.18 16.06
CA ALA A 201 19.09 -12.05 14.99
C ALA A 201 18.04 -13.11 14.55
N GLN A 202 16.76 -12.73 14.52
CA GLN A 202 15.62 -13.49 14.05
C GLN A 202 15.21 -12.93 12.69
N SER A 203 15.15 -13.83 11.71
CA SER A 203 14.52 -13.60 10.42
C SER A 203 13.00 -13.51 10.64
N ALA A 204 12.42 -12.33 10.46
CA ALA A 204 10.96 -12.19 10.39
C ALA A 204 10.52 -12.30 8.92
N LEU A 205 9.34 -12.85 8.67
CA LEU A 205 8.78 -12.98 7.32
C LEU A 205 8.15 -11.67 6.82
N LEU A 206 7.72 -10.81 7.73
CA LEU A 206 7.14 -9.49 7.46
C LEU A 206 7.86 -8.39 8.24
N SER A 207 7.69 -7.15 7.80
CA SER A 207 8.18 -5.96 8.51
C SER A 207 7.53 -5.81 9.88
N GLY A 208 8.31 -5.48 10.91
CA GLY A 208 7.77 -5.12 12.24
C GLY A 208 7.01 -3.79 12.27
N ASN A 209 6.99 -3.02 11.17
CA ASN A 209 6.18 -1.81 11.06
C ASN A 209 4.75 -2.18 10.60
N PRO A 210 3.69 -1.78 11.32
CA PRO A 210 2.30 -2.13 10.99
C PRO A 210 1.84 -1.67 9.60
N SER A 211 2.20 -0.48 9.16
CA SER A 211 1.78 0.06 7.85
C SER A 211 2.45 -0.72 6.71
N ILE A 212 3.77 -0.94 6.81
CA ILE A 212 4.53 -1.70 5.81
C ILE A 212 4.03 -3.15 5.73
N SER A 213 3.85 -3.80 6.88
CA SER A 213 3.34 -5.18 6.90
C SER A 213 1.91 -5.30 6.41
N ALA A 214 1.04 -4.32 6.68
CA ALA A 214 -0.31 -4.27 6.11
C ALA A 214 -0.27 -4.25 4.58
N GLN A 215 0.62 -3.45 3.98
CA GLN A 215 0.78 -3.46 2.52
C GLN A 215 1.39 -4.74 1.98
N GLN A 216 2.26 -5.41 2.76
CA GLN A 216 2.81 -6.71 2.38
C GLN A 216 1.70 -7.76 2.19
N ILE A 217 0.69 -7.75 3.07
CA ILE A 217 -0.43 -8.71 3.08
C ILE A 217 -1.69 -8.23 2.34
N ASN A 218 -1.82 -6.94 2.04
CA ASN A 218 -2.98 -6.35 1.36
C ASN A 218 -3.43 -7.11 0.09
N PRO A 219 -2.53 -7.65 -0.76
CA PRO A 219 -2.93 -8.43 -1.94
C PRO A 219 -3.78 -9.69 -1.63
N TYR A 220 -3.75 -10.17 -0.39
CA TYR A 220 -4.48 -11.37 0.06
C TYR A 220 -5.70 -11.01 0.89
N ILE A 221 -5.99 -9.72 1.08
CA ILE A 221 -7.09 -9.24 1.92
C ILE A 221 -8.22 -8.71 1.05
N ILE A 222 -9.43 -9.16 1.36
CA ILE A 222 -10.70 -8.65 0.85
C ILE A 222 -11.41 -7.98 2.02
N ASN A 223 -11.36 -6.66 2.07
CA ASN A 223 -12.09 -5.89 3.07
C ASN A 223 -13.51 -5.61 2.59
N VAL A 224 -14.50 -5.95 3.41
CA VAL A 224 -15.92 -5.77 3.15
C VAL A 224 -16.55 -4.91 4.25
N GLY A 225 -17.24 -3.86 3.83
CA GLY A 225 -18.06 -3.00 4.68
C GLY A 225 -19.51 -3.51 4.77
N ASN A 226 -20.45 -2.56 4.85
CA ASN A 226 -21.86 -2.85 5.08
C ASN A 226 -22.47 -3.63 3.91
N ASN A 227 -23.38 -4.55 4.21
CA ASN A 227 -24.14 -5.32 3.22
C ASN A 227 -23.27 -6.14 2.25
N GLY A 228 -22.04 -6.50 2.65
CA GLY A 228 -21.11 -7.21 1.77
C GLY A 228 -20.56 -6.35 0.63
N VAL A 229 -20.78 -5.04 0.67
CA VAL A 229 -20.13 -4.09 -0.25
C VAL A 229 -18.67 -3.98 0.14
N LEU A 230 -17.77 -3.92 -0.83
CA LEU A 230 -16.35 -3.78 -0.56
C LEU A 230 -16.08 -2.47 0.19
N SER A 231 -15.22 -2.53 1.21
CA SER A 231 -14.84 -1.33 1.95
C SER A 231 -13.85 -0.51 1.15
N ASP A 232 -14.16 0.76 0.94
CA ASP A 232 -13.30 1.74 0.27
C ASP A 232 -12.60 2.72 1.23
N VAL A 233 -12.77 2.51 2.54
CA VAL A 233 -12.18 3.31 3.61
C VAL A 233 -11.37 2.43 4.57
N GLY A 234 -10.35 3.03 5.22
CA GLY A 234 -9.58 2.37 6.27
C GLY A 234 -8.15 1.98 5.88
N GLN A 235 -7.54 1.07 6.66
CA GLN A 235 -6.17 0.61 6.40
C GLN A 235 -6.13 -0.39 5.23
N PHE A 236 -7.14 -1.24 5.15
CA PHE A 236 -7.34 -2.18 4.05
C PHE A 236 -8.50 -1.69 3.18
N VAL A 237 -8.21 -1.38 1.93
CA VAL A 237 -9.22 -0.93 0.96
C VAL A 237 -9.29 -1.96 -0.14
N THR A 238 -10.51 -2.39 -0.49
CA THR A 238 -10.73 -3.35 -1.57
C THR A 238 -11.73 -2.76 -2.55
N ARG A 239 -11.36 -2.69 -3.83
CA ARG A 239 -12.27 -2.39 -4.94
C ARG A 239 -12.41 -3.58 -5.86
N VAL A 240 -13.36 -3.49 -6.80
CA VAL A 240 -13.57 -4.51 -7.83
C VAL A 240 -12.29 -4.78 -8.63
N ASP A 241 -11.46 -3.76 -8.87
CA ASP A 241 -10.18 -3.93 -9.57
C ASP A 241 -9.15 -4.69 -8.74
N ASP A 242 -9.20 -4.59 -7.41
CA ASP A 242 -8.35 -5.38 -6.52
C ASP A 242 -8.76 -6.85 -6.52
N LEU A 243 -10.07 -7.14 -6.56
CA LEU A 243 -10.57 -8.50 -6.76
C LEU A 243 -10.17 -9.05 -8.13
N ARG A 244 -10.25 -8.21 -9.18
CA ARG A 244 -9.79 -8.57 -10.52
C ARG A 244 -8.29 -8.88 -10.47
N ALA A 245 -7.47 -8.01 -9.90
CA ALA A 245 -6.03 -8.23 -9.75
C ALA A 245 -5.71 -9.50 -8.94
N LEU A 246 -6.49 -9.80 -7.89
CA LEU A 246 -6.37 -11.04 -7.14
C LEU A 246 -6.55 -12.27 -8.03
N LEU A 247 -7.54 -12.26 -8.91
CA LEU A 247 -7.85 -13.37 -9.80
C LEU A 247 -7.01 -13.42 -11.08
N THR A 248 -6.63 -12.28 -11.65
CA THR A 248 -5.95 -12.20 -12.95
C THR A 248 -4.44 -12.02 -12.84
N THR A 249 -3.94 -11.56 -11.69
CA THR A 249 -2.51 -11.32 -11.46
C THR A 249 -1.98 -12.16 -10.31
N TYR A 250 -2.62 -12.12 -9.14
CA TYR A 250 -2.02 -12.67 -7.92
C TYR A 250 -2.13 -14.18 -7.87
N LEU A 251 -3.30 -14.71 -8.18
CA LEU A 251 -3.55 -16.15 -8.25
C LEU A 251 -2.74 -16.82 -9.38
N PRO A 252 -2.68 -16.29 -10.63
CA PRO A 252 -1.82 -16.85 -11.67
C PRO A 252 -0.33 -16.84 -11.32
N ASN A 253 0.16 -15.77 -10.68
CA ASN A 253 1.54 -15.72 -10.20
C ASN A 253 1.81 -16.80 -9.17
N ALA A 254 0.88 -17.04 -8.24
CA ALA A 254 1.00 -18.12 -7.26
C ALA A 254 0.98 -19.51 -7.91
N VAL A 255 0.11 -19.75 -8.91
CA VAL A 255 0.08 -21.00 -9.69
C VAL A 255 1.44 -21.29 -10.31
N ALA A 256 2.05 -20.28 -10.95
CA ALA A 256 3.38 -20.40 -11.54
C ALA A 256 4.46 -20.70 -10.49
N GLN A 257 4.46 -19.96 -9.36
CA GLN A 257 5.44 -20.12 -8.29
C GLN A 257 5.33 -21.44 -7.54
N PHE A 258 4.11 -21.93 -7.33
CA PHE A 258 3.87 -23.21 -6.66
C PHE A 258 4.25 -24.41 -7.54
N GLY A 259 4.42 -24.18 -8.85
CA GLY A 259 4.72 -25.19 -9.86
C GLY A 259 3.50 -26.05 -10.19
N ILE A 260 2.30 -25.45 -10.15
CA ILE A 260 1.03 -26.13 -10.45
C ILE A 260 0.89 -26.26 -11.97
N ARG A 261 0.54 -27.46 -12.43
CA ARG A 261 0.34 -27.77 -13.86
C ARG A 261 -1.07 -27.40 -14.30
N ASP A 262 -1.28 -27.21 -15.61
CA ASP A 262 -2.56 -26.75 -16.20
C ASP A 262 -3.81 -27.55 -15.81
N ASN A 263 -3.66 -28.80 -15.35
CA ASN A 263 -4.78 -29.67 -14.94
C ASN A 263 -4.71 -30.10 -13.46
N GLN A 264 -3.92 -29.39 -12.65
CA GLN A 264 -3.81 -29.61 -11.21
C GLN A 264 -4.57 -28.50 -10.48
N PRO A 265 -5.45 -28.83 -9.52
CA PRO A 265 -6.13 -27.82 -8.73
C PRO A 265 -5.14 -27.10 -7.81
N ILE A 266 -5.40 -25.81 -7.56
CA ILE A 266 -4.74 -25.02 -6.52
C ILE A 266 -5.55 -25.07 -5.22
N ASP A 267 -4.87 -25.28 -4.10
CA ASP A 267 -5.49 -25.24 -2.78
C ASP A 267 -5.67 -23.78 -2.35
N LEU A 268 -6.89 -23.44 -1.92
CA LEU A 268 -7.28 -22.12 -1.46
C LEU A 268 -7.64 -22.17 0.04
N ALA A 269 -7.05 -21.29 0.84
CA ALA A 269 -7.44 -21.10 2.24
C ALA A 269 -8.19 -19.79 2.37
N VAL A 270 -9.51 -19.86 2.57
CA VAL A 270 -10.34 -18.69 2.86
C VAL A 270 -10.47 -18.55 4.37
N TYR A 271 -10.03 -17.42 4.90
CA TYR A 271 -10.22 -17.04 6.30
C TYR A 271 -11.15 -15.85 6.37
N ALA A 272 -12.13 -15.93 7.26
CA ALA A 272 -13.03 -14.85 7.61
C ALA A 272 -12.94 -14.72 9.13
N HIS A 273 -12.58 -13.54 9.67
CA HIS A 273 -12.35 -13.40 11.11
C HIS A 273 -13.63 -13.59 11.95
N GLY A 274 -13.55 -13.58 13.27
CA GLY A 274 -14.76 -13.60 14.11
C GLY A 274 -15.33 -12.20 14.25
N GLY A 275 -16.64 -12.07 14.50
CA GLY A 275 -17.28 -10.76 14.81
C GLY A 275 -16.83 -10.09 16.12
N LEU A 276 -15.94 -10.73 16.89
CA LEU A 276 -15.34 -10.19 18.12
C LEU A 276 -13.94 -9.59 17.91
N THR A 277 -13.42 -9.68 16.68
CA THR A 277 -12.09 -9.17 16.33
C THR A 277 -12.27 -7.92 15.46
N ASP A 278 -11.62 -6.83 15.84
CA ASP A 278 -11.57 -5.60 15.06
C ASP A 278 -10.61 -5.73 13.87
N GLU A 279 -10.63 -4.74 12.96
CA GLU A 279 -9.77 -4.72 11.76
C GLU A 279 -8.29 -4.90 12.12
N ASN A 280 -7.83 -4.29 13.22
CA ASN A 280 -6.45 -4.39 13.70
C ASN A 280 -6.09 -5.82 14.15
N GLY A 281 -6.94 -6.45 14.97
CA GLY A 281 -6.71 -7.84 15.41
C GLY A 281 -6.80 -8.85 14.26
N ALA A 282 -7.66 -8.57 13.28
CA ALA A 282 -7.74 -9.37 12.06
C ALA A 282 -6.49 -9.18 11.19
N ALA A 283 -5.95 -7.96 11.10
CA ALA A 283 -4.70 -7.66 10.40
C ALA A 283 -3.51 -8.37 11.05
N ASP A 284 -3.42 -8.39 12.38
CA ASP A 284 -2.38 -9.12 13.11
C ASP A 284 -2.44 -10.63 12.89
N THR A 285 -3.65 -11.17 12.73
CA THR A 285 -3.85 -12.57 12.36
C THR A 285 -3.37 -12.83 10.94
N ALA A 286 -3.78 -11.98 9.98
CA ALA A 286 -3.34 -12.07 8.59
C ALA A 286 -1.81 -11.95 8.45
N ARG A 287 -1.17 -11.06 9.21
CA ARG A 287 0.31 -10.94 9.27
C ARG A 287 0.99 -12.25 9.65
N ARG A 288 0.40 -13.03 10.57
CA ARG A 288 0.96 -14.32 10.99
C ARG A 288 0.66 -15.43 10.00
N TRP A 289 -0.57 -15.48 9.49
CA TRP A 289 -1.07 -16.64 8.77
C TRP A 289 -0.85 -16.57 7.27
N VAL A 290 -0.92 -15.39 6.64
CA VAL A 290 -0.70 -15.24 5.19
C VAL A 290 0.66 -15.84 4.78
N PRO A 291 1.80 -15.50 5.41
CA PRO A 291 3.07 -16.12 5.08
C PRO A 291 3.08 -17.64 5.34
N ALA A 292 2.51 -18.07 6.47
CA ALA A 292 2.55 -19.48 6.87
C ALA A 292 1.70 -20.39 5.98
N ILE A 293 0.54 -19.91 5.52
CA ILE A 293 -0.33 -20.61 4.56
C ILE A 293 0.36 -20.65 3.18
N TYR A 294 0.89 -19.52 2.72
CA TYR A 294 1.59 -19.43 1.44
C TYR A 294 2.81 -20.34 1.38
N ALA A 295 3.54 -20.50 2.49
CA ALA A 295 4.67 -21.44 2.62
C ALA A 295 4.30 -22.90 2.32
N GLN A 296 3.04 -23.27 2.55
CA GLN A 296 2.52 -24.62 2.29
C GLN A 296 1.98 -24.78 0.86
N LYS A 297 2.23 -23.81 -0.03
CA LYS A 297 1.68 -23.75 -1.40
C LYS A 297 0.16 -23.71 -1.45
N VAL A 298 -0.45 -23.10 -0.43
CA VAL A 298 -1.89 -22.82 -0.37
C VAL A 298 -2.06 -21.32 -0.57
N PHE A 299 -2.99 -20.91 -1.44
CA PHE A 299 -3.25 -19.49 -1.68
C PHE A 299 -4.16 -18.93 -0.57
N PRO A 300 -3.72 -17.93 0.23
CA PRO A 300 -4.55 -17.35 1.28
C PRO A 300 -5.48 -16.27 0.74
N VAL A 301 -6.73 -16.27 1.20
CA VAL A 301 -7.70 -15.19 0.99
C VAL A 301 -8.30 -14.83 2.34
N PHE A 302 -8.02 -13.63 2.81
CA PHE A 302 -8.46 -13.10 4.11
C PHE A 302 -9.60 -12.12 3.89
N ILE A 303 -10.80 -12.48 4.35
CA ILE A 303 -11.96 -11.61 4.35
C ILE A 303 -11.99 -10.88 5.70
N MET A 304 -11.95 -9.55 5.63
CA MET A 304 -11.99 -8.66 6.78
C MET A 304 -13.24 -7.77 6.72
N TRP A 305 -13.84 -7.45 7.86
CA TRP A 305 -14.98 -6.53 7.98
C TRP A 305 -14.94 -5.76 9.30
N GLU A 306 -15.67 -4.65 9.33
CA GLU A 306 -15.87 -3.86 10.53
C GLU A 306 -16.83 -4.57 11.52
N THR A 307 -16.48 -4.59 12.81
CA THR A 307 -17.16 -5.37 13.88
C THR A 307 -18.68 -5.16 13.99
N GLY A 308 -19.24 -4.10 13.42
CA GLY A 308 -20.68 -3.82 13.44
C GLY A 308 -21.54 -4.69 12.51
N PHE A 309 -20.95 -5.52 11.62
CA PHE A 309 -21.67 -6.06 10.45
C PHE A 309 -21.68 -7.59 10.30
N TRP A 310 -21.36 -8.33 11.37
CA TRP A 310 -21.11 -9.79 11.34
C TRP A 310 -22.31 -10.67 10.92
N GLN A 311 -23.55 -10.31 11.29
CA GLN A 311 -24.73 -11.14 11.00
C GLN A 311 -25.03 -11.18 9.50
N THR A 312 -24.92 -10.04 8.82
CA THR A 312 -25.21 -9.89 7.38
C THR A 312 -24.21 -10.64 6.51
N LEU A 313 -22.94 -10.70 6.90
CA LEU A 313 -21.91 -11.41 6.12
C LEU A 313 -22.08 -12.93 6.19
N LEU A 314 -22.49 -13.46 7.35
CA LEU A 314 -22.76 -14.89 7.50
C LEU A 314 -23.88 -15.35 6.58
N ASP A 315 -24.93 -14.54 6.42
CA ASP A 315 -26.05 -14.86 5.53
C ASP A 315 -25.59 -14.92 4.06
N ILE A 316 -24.80 -13.95 3.61
CA ILE A 316 -24.24 -13.90 2.24
C ILE A 316 -23.32 -15.10 1.98
N LEU A 317 -22.44 -15.44 2.94
CA LEU A 317 -21.53 -16.57 2.81
C LEU A 317 -22.26 -17.91 2.80
N GLN A 318 -23.30 -18.08 3.62
CA GLN A 318 -24.13 -19.29 3.61
C GLN A 318 -24.86 -19.46 2.28
N ASP A 319 -25.40 -18.38 1.71
CA ASP A 319 -26.04 -18.39 0.39
C ASP A 319 -25.06 -18.77 -0.72
N ALA A 320 -23.84 -18.21 -0.71
CA ALA A 320 -22.81 -18.54 -1.69
C ALA A 320 -22.33 -20.00 -1.58
N LEU A 321 -22.08 -20.49 -0.35
CA LEU A 321 -21.66 -21.88 -0.10
C LEU A 321 -22.74 -22.91 -0.49
N GLY A 322 -24.02 -22.56 -0.40
CA GLY A 322 -25.14 -23.38 -0.90
C GLY A 322 -25.12 -23.56 -2.42
N VAL A 323 -24.53 -22.63 -3.17
CA VAL A 323 -24.37 -22.72 -4.63
C VAL A 323 -23.14 -23.57 -5.00
N PHE A 324 -22.02 -23.41 -4.30
CA PHE A 324 -20.78 -24.17 -4.58
C PHE A 324 -20.86 -25.66 -4.20
N SER A 325 -21.56 -25.99 -3.11
CA SER A 325 -21.75 -27.38 -2.67
C SER A 325 -22.54 -28.24 -3.65
N ARG A 326 -23.35 -27.63 -4.53
CA ARG A 326 -24.04 -28.33 -5.64
C ARG A 326 -23.13 -28.64 -6.84
N ALA A 327 -21.98 -27.98 -6.97
CA ALA A 327 -21.09 -28.14 -8.13
C ALA A 327 -19.93 -29.13 -7.88
N ALA A 328 -19.57 -29.41 -6.62
CA ALA A 328 -18.44 -30.26 -6.26
C ALA A 328 -18.90 -31.68 -5.87
N GLY A 329 -19.23 -32.49 -6.88
CA GLY A 329 -19.47 -33.93 -6.73
C GLY A 329 -18.18 -34.75 -6.78
N ASP A 330 -17.85 -35.37 -5.64
CA ASP A 330 -17.13 -36.63 -5.41
C ASP A 330 -15.69 -36.83 -5.98
N SER A 331 -14.66 -36.54 -5.16
CA SER A 331 -13.31 -37.17 -5.18
C SER A 331 -12.33 -36.61 -4.11
N GLY A 332 -12.81 -36.14 -2.95
CA GLY A 332 -12.02 -35.32 -2.02
C GLY A 332 -11.51 -35.96 -0.73
N ALA A 333 -11.85 -37.23 -0.43
CA ALA A 333 -11.69 -37.78 0.92
C ALA A 333 -10.23 -37.87 1.41
N ASP A 334 -9.29 -38.32 0.57
CA ASP A 334 -7.89 -38.54 0.98
C ASP A 334 -7.07 -37.24 1.12
N ARG A 335 -7.43 -36.17 0.40
CA ARG A 335 -6.73 -34.86 0.52
C ARG A 335 -7.18 -34.09 1.76
N GLY A 336 -8.43 -34.29 2.20
CA GLY A 336 -8.99 -33.63 3.38
C GLY A 336 -8.28 -34.02 4.69
N GLU A 337 -7.80 -35.26 4.81
CA GLU A 337 -7.07 -35.72 6.02
C GLU A 337 -5.65 -35.16 6.11
N ALA A 338 -4.92 -35.08 4.99
CA ALA A 338 -3.58 -34.48 4.96
C ALA A 338 -3.63 -32.96 5.28
N LEU A 339 -4.65 -32.26 4.75
CA LEU A 339 -4.92 -30.87 5.09
C LEU A 339 -5.31 -30.73 6.57
N ARG A 340 -6.22 -31.56 7.09
CA ARG A 340 -6.60 -31.53 8.52
C ARG A 340 -5.41 -31.78 9.45
N ALA A 341 -4.53 -32.72 9.12
CA ALA A 341 -3.33 -32.98 9.92
C ALA A 341 -2.37 -31.77 9.93
N GLY A 342 -2.17 -31.13 8.77
CA GLY A 342 -1.44 -29.86 8.67
C GLY A 342 -2.08 -28.74 9.49
N TRP A 343 -3.40 -28.61 9.42
CA TRP A 343 -4.17 -27.61 10.18
C TRP A 343 -4.09 -27.84 11.69
N THR A 344 -4.12 -29.08 12.19
CA THR A 344 -3.98 -29.33 13.65
C THR A 344 -2.61 -28.96 14.23
N GLY A 345 -1.56 -28.84 13.39
CA GLY A 345 -0.22 -28.40 13.78
C GLY A 345 0.00 -26.89 13.75
N PHE A 346 -0.96 -26.11 13.24
CA PHE A 346 -0.86 -24.65 13.23
C PHE A 346 -1.09 -24.08 14.63
N PRO A 347 -0.32 -23.07 15.06
CA PRO A 347 -0.51 -22.45 16.37
C PRO A 347 -1.72 -21.51 16.33
N TRP A 348 -2.94 -22.05 16.39
CA TRP A 348 -4.21 -21.29 16.46
C TRP A 348 -4.42 -20.55 17.78
N LYS A 349 -3.41 -20.45 18.64
CA LYS A 349 -3.55 -19.73 19.91
C LYS A 349 -3.55 -18.23 19.64
N SER A 350 -4.74 -17.65 19.84
CA SER A 350 -5.05 -16.22 19.81
C SER A 350 -4.01 -15.42 20.57
#